data_AF-A0A951K614-F1
#
_entry.id   AF-A0A951K614-F1
#
_cell.length_a   1.000
_cell.length_b   1.000
_cell.length_c   1.000
_cell.angle_alpha   90.00
_cell.angle_beta   90.00
_cell.angle_gamma   90.00
#
_symmetry.space_group_name_H-M   'P 1'
#
loop_
_entity.id
_entity.type
_entity.pdbx_description
1 polymer ?
#
loop_
_entity_poly.entity_id
_entity_poly.type
_entity_poly.pdbx_seq_one_letter_code
_entity_poly.pdbx_strand_id
1 'polypeptide(L)'
;GADYPVAGRAFLRAIDYRTGRIVWDHAIGDGAGTAGVLTTDTGLTFSGDVSGNVMALRTTDGATLWHQYIGRIGNAPVTYELDGRQYIMVGGGASLYAFTLPREESR
;
A
#
# COMPACT_ATOMS: atom_id res chain seq x y z
N GLY A 1 6.15 37.57 4.47
CA GLY A 1 4.83 36.91 4.37
C GLY A 1 5.06 35.48 4.77
N ALA A 2 4.23 34.90 5.63
CA ALA A 2 4.42 33.52 6.04
C ALA A 2 4.10 32.59 4.86
N ASP A 3 5.11 31.89 4.37
CA ASP A 3 4.94 30.75 3.46
C ASP A 3 4.33 29.61 4.28
N TYR A 4 3.00 29.52 4.28
CA TYR A 4 2.34 28.33 4.81
C TYR A 4 2.71 27.18 3.87
N PRO A 5 3.27 26.06 4.37
CA PRO A 5 3.32 24.86 3.55
C PRO A 5 1.87 24.46 3.32
N VAL A 6 1.35 24.71 2.12
CA VAL A 6 0.14 24.01 1.68
C VAL A 6 0.60 22.56 1.56
N ALA A 7 0.41 21.79 2.63
CA ALA A 7 0.69 20.36 2.62
C ALA A 7 -0.22 19.75 1.56
N GLY A 8 0.35 19.46 0.38
CA GLY A 8 -0.38 18.80 -0.70
C GLY A 8 -0.88 17.44 -0.20
N ARG A 9 -2.07 17.04 -0.60
CA ARG A 9 -2.61 15.72 -0.27
C ARG A 9 -2.06 14.69 -1.25
N ALA A 10 -1.56 13.57 -0.76
CA ALA A 10 -1.09 12.47 -1.59
C ALA A 10 -2.21 11.49 -1.91
N PHE A 11 -2.13 10.90 -3.10
CA PHE A 11 -3.09 9.92 -3.60
C PHE A 11 -2.35 8.73 -4.22
N LEU A 12 -2.88 7.53 -4.00
CA LEU A 12 -2.65 6.39 -4.88
C LEU A 12 -3.76 6.40 -5.94
N ARG A 13 -3.38 6.30 -7.21
CA ARG A 13 -4.27 6.50 -8.35
C ARG A 13 -4.19 5.33 -9.31
N ALA A 14 -5.34 4.78 -9.68
CA ALA A 14 -5.44 3.88 -10.83
C ALA A 14 -5.80 4.65 -12.09
N ILE A 15 -5.08 4.36 -13.17
CA ILE A 15 -5.27 4.99 -14.48
C ILE A 15 -5.51 3.89 -15.50
N ASP A 16 -6.55 4.02 -16.31
CA ASP A 16 -6.71 3.22 -17.51
C ASP A 16 -5.58 3.57 -18.49
N TYR A 17 -4.67 2.62 -18.71
CA TYR A 17 -3.49 2.84 -19.53
C TYR A 17 -3.81 3.15 -21.01
N ARG A 18 -4.99 2.73 -21.50
CA ARG A 18 -5.41 2.95 -22.90
C ARG A 18 -5.97 4.35 -23.08
N THR A 19 -6.69 4.86 -22.09
CA THR A 19 -7.42 6.13 -22.21
C THR A 19 -6.85 7.27 -21.38
N GLY A 20 -5.92 6.98 -20.47
CA GLY A 20 -5.40 7.94 -19.49
C GLY A 20 -6.42 8.40 -18.44
N ARG A 21 -7.58 7.75 -18.35
CA ARG A 21 -8.64 8.14 -17.42
C ARG A 21 -8.33 7.62 -16.03
N ILE A 22 -8.60 8.44 -15.02
CA ILE A 22 -8.57 8.01 -13.62
C ILE A 22 -9.75 7.07 -13.40
N VAL A 23 -9.45 5.84 -12.97
CA VAL A 23 -10.47 4.85 -12.59
C VAL A 23 -10.91 5.09 -11.15
N TRP A 24 -9.94 5.30 -10.26
CA TRP A 24 -10.17 5.68 -8.87
C TRP A 24 -8.97 6.42 -8.29
N ASP A 25 -9.24 7.17 -7.22
CA ASP A 25 -8.26 7.84 -6.37
C ASP A 25 -8.46 7.38 -4.93
N HIS A 26 -7.37 6.96 -4.29
CA HIS A 26 -7.31 6.62 -2.89
C HIS A 26 -6.41 7.63 -2.18
N ALA A 27 -6.99 8.47 -1.32
CA ALA A 27 -6.19 9.43 -0.55
C ALA A 27 -5.31 8.69 0.48
N ILE A 28 -4.01 8.96 0.46
CA ILE A 28 -3.02 8.32 1.35
C ILE A 28 -2.48 9.28 2.42
N GLY A 29 -3.15 10.41 2.64
CA GLY A 29 -2.85 11.38 3.68
C GLY A 29 -2.28 12.70 3.18
N ASP A 30 -2.08 13.63 4.11
CA ASP A 30 -1.55 14.96 3.85
C ASP A 30 -0.01 14.94 3.90
N GLY A 31 0.63 15.49 2.87
CA GLY A 31 2.09 15.42 2.69
C GLY A 31 2.49 14.54 1.51
N ALA A 32 3.77 14.16 1.47
CA ALA A 32 4.31 13.35 0.38
C ALA A 32 4.15 11.85 0.67
N GLY A 33 3.42 11.14 -0.20
CA GLY A 33 3.44 9.68 -0.23
C GLY A 33 4.75 9.17 -0.84
N THR A 34 5.47 8.32 -0.11
CA THR A 34 6.80 7.82 -0.53
C THR A 34 6.84 6.31 -0.79
N ALA A 35 5.77 5.60 -0.49
CA ALA A 35 5.71 4.16 -0.69
C ALA A 35 5.56 3.80 -2.18
N GLY A 36 6.20 2.71 -2.59
CA GLY A 36 5.95 2.10 -3.89
C GLY A 36 4.67 1.25 -3.89
N VAL A 37 4.34 0.67 -5.03
CA VAL A 37 3.09 -0.08 -5.24
C VAL A 37 3.40 -1.51 -5.69
N LEU A 38 2.67 -2.47 -5.12
CA LEU A 38 2.65 -3.87 -5.56
C LEU A 38 1.21 -4.23 -5.95
N THR A 39 1.02 -4.90 -7.08
CA THR A 39 -0.27 -5.46 -7.50
C THR A 39 -0.15 -6.97 -7.67
N THR A 40 -1.22 -7.71 -7.37
CA THR A 40 -1.29 -9.16 -7.50
C THR A 40 -2.39 -9.57 -8.48
N ASP A 41 -2.30 -10.78 -9.04
CA ASP A 41 -3.32 -11.34 -9.92
C ASP A 41 -4.66 -11.60 -9.21
N THR A 42 -4.63 -11.79 -7.88
CA THR A 42 -5.80 -11.94 -7.02
C THR A 42 -6.65 -10.66 -6.87
N GLY A 43 -6.22 -9.55 -7.48
CA GLY A 43 -6.94 -8.27 -7.42
C GLY A 43 -6.69 -7.48 -6.14
N LEU A 44 -5.51 -7.64 -5.54
CA LEU A 44 -5.04 -6.84 -4.42
C LEU A 44 -3.92 -5.88 -4.86
N THR A 45 -3.98 -4.67 -4.32
CA THR A 45 -2.94 -3.64 -4.44
C THR A 45 -2.39 -3.31 -3.07
N PHE A 46 -1.08 -3.46 -2.86
CA PHE A 46 -0.40 -3.11 -1.62
C PHE A 46 0.41 -1.82 -1.80
N SER A 47 0.35 -0.94 -0.80
CA SER A 47 1.13 0.31 -0.72
C SER A 47 1.22 0.79 0.73
N GLY A 48 1.85 1.94 0.95
CA GLY A 48 1.91 2.63 2.24
C GLY A 48 1.24 4.00 2.22
N ASP A 49 0.68 4.42 3.35
CA ASP A 49 0.16 5.77 3.55
C ASP A 49 1.15 6.68 4.31
N VAL A 50 0.85 7.98 4.32
CA VAL A 50 1.67 8.99 5.01
C VAL A 50 1.63 8.81 6.53
N SER A 51 0.59 8.16 7.06
CA SER A 51 0.48 7.81 8.48
C SER A 51 1.31 6.59 8.89
N GLY A 52 2.01 5.94 7.95
CA GLY A 52 2.87 4.80 8.21
C GLY A 52 2.14 3.45 8.27
N ASN A 53 0.93 3.36 7.69
CA ASN A 53 0.26 2.10 7.48
C ASN A 53 0.73 1.46 6.16
N VAL A 54 1.05 0.17 6.19
CA VAL A 54 0.93 -0.67 4.99
C VAL A 54 -0.55 -1.00 4.81
N MET A 55 -1.03 -0.93 3.58
CA MET A 55 -2.43 -1.16 3.22
C MET A 55 -2.54 -2.24 2.15
N ALA A 56 -3.63 -3.00 2.20
CA ALA A 56 -4.10 -3.83 1.10
C ALA A 56 -5.43 -3.24 0.61
N LEU A 57 -5.46 -2.84 -0.67
CA LEU A 57 -6.63 -2.28 -1.33
C LEU A 57 -7.16 -3.29 -2.36
N ARG A 58 -8.47 -3.28 -2.60
CA ARG A 58 -9.04 -3.96 -3.75
C ARG A 58 -8.66 -3.19 -5.02
N THR A 59 -8.07 -3.87 -6.00
CA THR A 59 -7.53 -3.22 -7.20
C THR A 59 -8.60 -2.57 -8.08
N THR A 60 -9.84 -3.08 -8.06
CA THR A 60 -10.92 -2.61 -8.94
C THR A 60 -11.47 -1.24 -8.56
N ASP A 61 -11.49 -0.90 -7.28
CA ASP A 61 -12.15 0.31 -6.76
C ASP A 61 -11.32 1.11 -5.73
N GLY A 62 -10.13 0.61 -5.34
CA GLY A 62 -9.27 1.27 -4.37
C GLY A 62 -9.78 1.18 -2.92
N ALA A 63 -10.77 0.33 -2.62
CA ALA A 63 -11.28 0.17 -1.27
C ALA A 63 -10.24 -0.51 -0.36
N THR A 64 -9.96 0.08 0.81
CA THR A 64 -9.09 -0.54 1.82
C THR A 64 -9.76 -1.79 2.40
N LEU A 65 -9.08 -2.92 2.28
CA LEU A 65 -9.51 -4.20 2.84
C LEU A 65 -8.80 -4.51 4.16
N TRP A 66 -7.56 -4.06 4.28
CA TRP A 66 -6.73 -4.26 5.47
C TRP A 66 -5.66 -3.17 5.55
N HIS A 67 -5.21 -2.85 6.76
CA HIS A 67 -4.04 -2.03 6.98
C HIS A 67 -3.36 -2.36 8.32
N GLN A 68 -2.09 -2.02 8.44
CA GLN A 68 -1.32 -2.15 9.67
C GLN A 68 -0.27 -1.04 9.76
N TYR A 69 -0.23 -0.34 10.90
CA TYR A 69 0.83 0.62 11.19
C TYR A 69 2.16 -0.11 11.42
N ILE A 70 3.19 0.29 10.68
CA ILE A 70 4.57 -0.22 10.75
C ILE A 70 5.62 0.90 10.80
N GLY A 71 5.20 2.15 10.95
CA GLY A 71 6.07 3.32 10.90
C GLY A 71 6.32 3.82 9.47
N ARG A 72 7.32 4.68 9.29
CA ARG A 72 7.56 5.35 8.01
C ARG A 72 7.92 4.35 6.90
N ILE A 73 7.20 4.40 5.77
CA ILE A 73 7.39 3.53 4.61
C ILE A 73 7.96 4.35 3.45
N GLY A 74 9.16 3.98 3.00
CA GLY A 74 9.86 4.64 1.89
C GLY A 74 10.28 3.70 0.76
N ASN A 75 9.78 2.47 0.75
CA ASN A 75 10.09 1.45 -0.25
C ASN A 75 8.81 0.88 -0.87
N ALA A 76 8.97 0.05 -1.91
CA ALA A 76 7.87 -0.72 -2.49
C ALA A 76 7.69 -2.02 -1.70
N PRO A 77 6.45 -2.44 -1.41
CA PRO A 77 6.19 -3.81 -0.97
C PRO A 77 6.64 -4.81 -2.03
N VAL A 78 7.07 -6.00 -1.60
CA VAL A 78 7.35 -7.15 -2.49
C VAL A 78 6.62 -8.37 -1.99
N THR A 79 6.30 -9.30 -2.89
CA THR A 79 5.74 -10.61 -2.53
C THR A 79 6.63 -11.74 -3.00
N TYR A 80 6.66 -12.82 -2.23
CA TYR A 80 7.31 -14.08 -2.59
C TYR A 80 6.57 -15.25 -1.95
N GLU A 81 6.82 -16.45 -2.47
CA GLU A 81 6.33 -17.71 -1.90
C GLU A 81 7.49 -18.48 -1.27
N LEU A 82 7.24 -19.08 -0.11
CA LEU A 82 8.14 -20.01 0.57
C LEU A 82 7.31 -21.15 1.16
N ASP A 83 7.66 -22.39 0.80
CA ASP A 83 6.98 -23.62 1.25
C ASP A 83 5.46 -23.59 1.07
N GLY A 84 5.00 -23.12 -0.10
CA GLY A 84 3.58 -23.00 -0.43
C GLY A 84 2.83 -21.90 0.35
N ARG A 85 3.55 -21.00 1.01
CA ARG A 85 2.97 -19.86 1.73
C ARG A 85 3.44 -18.56 1.10
N GLN A 86 2.48 -17.70 0.73
CA GLN A 86 2.76 -16.37 0.22
C GLN A 86 3.03 -15.38 1.37
N TYR A 87 4.03 -14.53 1.14
CA TYR A 87 4.43 -13.46 2.05
C TYR A 87 4.40 -12.12 1.34
N ILE A 88 4.05 -11.06 2.09
CA ILE A 88 4.22 -9.66 1.70
C ILE A 88 5.29 -9.07 2.60
N MET A 89 6.32 -8.47 2.01
CA MET A 89 7.45 -7.90 2.73
C MET A 89 7.55 -6.39 2.47
N VAL A 90 7.70 -5.61 3.54
CA VAL A 90 7.75 -4.15 3.48
C VAL A 90 8.64 -3.60 4.59
N GLY A 91 9.38 -2.53 4.29
CA GLY A 91 10.23 -1.85 5.27
C GLY A 91 9.43 -0.79 6.02
N GLY A 92 9.54 -0.77 7.34
CA GLY A 92 8.92 0.23 8.22
C GLY A 92 9.96 0.78 9.20
N GLY A 93 10.31 2.05 9.07
CA GLY A 93 11.40 2.65 9.84
C GLY A 93 12.73 1.91 9.62
N ALA A 94 13.28 1.34 10.70
CA ALA A 94 14.52 0.54 10.66
C ALA A 94 14.27 -0.98 10.63
N SER A 95 13.02 -1.41 10.49
CA SER A 95 12.60 -2.81 10.56
C SER A 95 12.07 -3.31 9.23
N LEU A 96 12.17 -4.63 9.02
CA LEU A 96 11.55 -5.35 7.92
C LEU A 96 10.37 -6.17 8.45
N TYR A 97 9.21 -6.01 7.85
CA TYR A 97 7.99 -6.73 8.23
C TYR A 97 7.63 -7.75 7.15
N ALA A 98 7.16 -8.93 7.57
CA ALA A 98 6.62 -9.96 6.70
C ALA A 98 5.21 -10.33 7.16
N PHE A 99 4.22 -10.18 6.26
CA PHE A 99 2.83 -10.51 6.50
C PHE A 99 2.44 -11.77 5.72
N THR A 100 1.67 -12.64 6.34
CA THR A 100 1.10 -13.84 5.71
C THR A 100 -0.22 -14.17 6.39
N LEU A 101 -1.09 -14.92 5.72
CA LEU A 101 -2.31 -15.40 6.35
C LEU A 101 -1.97 -16.39 7.48
N PRO A 102 -2.75 -16.38 8.58
CA PRO A 102 -2.66 -17.41 9.61
C PRO A 102 -2.72 -18.81 8.99
N ARG A 103 -2.06 -19.79 9.61
CA ARG A 103 -2.34 -21.19 9.28
C ARG A 103 -3.77 -21.45 9.74
N GLU A 104 -4.61 -22.03 8.88
CA GLU A 104 -5.84 -22.63 9.38
C GLU A 104 -5.41 -23.71 10.37
N GLU A 105 -5.72 -23.51 11.65
CA GLU A 105 -5.70 -24.62 12.60
C GLU A 105 -6.81 -25.56 12.16
N SER A 106 -6.46 -26.82 11.89
CA SER A 106 -7.45 -27.87 11.65
C SER A 106 -8.42 -27.86 12.83
N ARG A 107 -9.66 -27.41 12.59
CA ARG A 107 -10.76 -27.60 13.54
C ARG A 107 -11.08 -29.07 13.71
#